data_AF-R5FE98-F1
#
_entry.id   AF-R5FE98-F1
#
_cell.length_a   1.000
_cell.length_b   1.000
_cell.length_c   1.000
_cell.angle_alpha   90.00
_cell.angle_beta   90.00
_cell.angle_gamma   90.00
#
_symmetry.space_group_name_H-M   'P 1'
#
loop_
_entity.id
_entity.type
_entity.pdbx_description
1 polymer ?
#
loop_
_entity_poly.entity_id
_entity_poly.type
_entity_poly.pdbx_seq_one_letter_code
_entity_poly.pdbx_strand_id
1 'polypeptide(L)'
;MKIKVLLSFISLLAFLPLQSQDIDFPLSQSEIEKYESRVRIQRLPDVNITHADAYRIKTQQPVYSPQTKRIVVDVINVNGPTAELAYHHLKQWKNGQWVSFPFIDNFGFAGVGRNLSKGDTLPEYIHVSEFKYPLKPNKYQVNFYVLANIYTYCELTNGNIMPVKETEMDGAFIFKVLPSANDSIRILFENHSNLDVQPVFLPSVGTDELYMAHPFARSGWTGEADYMRSCACLKGGEAMLFTIPVSWDVNKIIDKNYKKQFMAGRLLPGKYKIGLQLEIYMDTEFEVK
;
A
#
# COMPACT_ATOMS: atom_id res chain seq x y z
N MET A 1 -25.12 47.66 -35.43
CA MET A 1 -25.20 48.52 -34.23
C MET A 1 -24.82 47.66 -33.01
N LYS A 2 -24.02 48.21 -32.10
CA LYS A 2 -23.07 47.52 -31.21
C LYS A 2 -23.70 46.51 -30.23
N ILE A 3 -23.23 45.26 -30.24
CA ILE A 3 -23.33 44.35 -29.10
C ILE A 3 -21.96 44.35 -28.41
N LYS A 4 -21.92 44.81 -27.16
CA LYS A 4 -20.71 44.91 -26.34
C LYS A 4 -20.30 43.50 -25.90
N VAL A 5 -19.10 43.09 -26.30
CA VAL A 5 -18.35 41.98 -25.71
C VAL A 5 -17.94 42.41 -24.30
N LEU A 6 -18.45 41.71 -23.28
CA LEU A 6 -17.97 41.87 -21.91
C LEU A 6 -16.87 40.83 -21.68
N LEU A 7 -15.63 41.23 -21.96
CA LEU A 7 -14.45 40.62 -21.35
C LEU A 7 -14.43 41.06 -19.88
N SER A 8 -14.55 40.12 -18.96
CA SER A 8 -14.13 40.33 -17.58
C SER A 8 -13.23 39.17 -17.14
N PHE A 9 -11.94 39.45 -17.22
CA PHE A 9 -10.88 38.75 -16.52
C PHE A 9 -11.00 39.05 -15.03
N ILE A 10 -11.44 38.08 -14.21
CA ILE A 10 -10.98 37.91 -12.82
C ILE A 10 -11.07 36.41 -12.49
N SER A 11 -10.02 35.65 -12.78
CA SER A 11 -9.73 34.41 -12.04
C SER A 11 -8.44 34.64 -11.28
N LEU A 12 -8.58 35.39 -10.19
CA LEU A 12 -7.57 35.50 -9.14
C LEU A 12 -8.05 34.64 -7.98
N LEU A 13 -8.14 33.33 -8.20
CA LEU A 13 -8.15 32.38 -7.08
C LEU A 13 -6.70 32.32 -6.60
N ALA A 14 -6.44 33.16 -5.61
CA ALA A 14 -5.25 33.15 -4.81
C ALA A 14 -4.91 31.71 -4.41
N PHE A 15 -3.65 31.35 -4.63
CA PHE A 15 -2.97 30.25 -3.97
C PHE A 15 -3.09 30.44 -2.46
N LEU A 16 -4.18 29.93 -1.88
CA LEU A 16 -4.18 29.57 -0.49
C LEU A 16 -3.42 28.23 -0.42
N PRO A 17 -2.34 28.13 0.38
CA PRO A 17 -1.79 26.82 0.68
C PRO A 17 -2.95 26.03 1.30
N LEU A 18 -3.36 24.92 0.67
CA LEU A 18 -4.22 23.96 1.34
C LEU A 18 -3.52 23.65 2.66
N GLN A 19 -4.11 24.07 3.79
CA GLN A 19 -3.74 23.46 5.06
C GLN A 19 -3.99 21.97 4.86
N SER A 20 -2.96 21.16 5.09
CA SER A 20 -3.01 19.69 5.04
C SER A 20 -3.87 19.16 6.20
N GLN A 21 -5.15 19.54 6.24
CA GLN A 21 -6.16 18.77 6.92
C GLN A 21 -6.50 17.63 6.00
N ASP A 22 -5.83 16.51 6.24
CA ASP A 22 -6.30 15.26 5.67
C ASP A 22 -7.74 15.03 6.07
N ILE A 23 -8.51 14.63 5.07
CA ILE A 23 -9.95 14.45 5.09
C ILE A 23 -10.30 13.44 6.20
N ASP A 24 -11.17 13.86 7.12
CA ASP A 24 -11.89 13.01 8.06
C ASP A 24 -11.04 12.13 9.01
N PHE A 25 -10.00 12.66 9.67
CA PHE A 25 -9.26 11.90 10.68
C PHE A 25 -9.67 12.26 12.12
N PRO A 26 -9.90 11.27 13.02
CA PRO A 26 -10.35 11.53 14.39
C PRO A 26 -9.32 12.24 15.29
N LEU A 27 -8.04 12.28 14.88
CA LEU A 27 -6.93 12.81 15.67
C LEU A 27 -6.30 14.05 15.03
N SER A 28 -5.63 14.87 15.85
CA SER A 28 -4.75 15.92 15.35
C SER A 28 -3.49 15.36 14.68
N GLN A 29 -2.92 16.14 13.76
CA GLN A 29 -1.60 15.93 13.18
C GLN A 29 -0.51 15.62 14.24
N SER A 30 -0.52 16.28 15.39
CA SER A 30 0.46 16.05 16.45
C SER A 30 0.31 14.72 17.18
N GLU A 31 -0.91 14.21 17.34
CA GLU A 31 -1.15 12.87 17.90
C GLU A 31 -0.87 11.79 16.87
N ILE A 32 -1.08 12.13 15.60
CA ILE A 32 -0.68 11.32 14.46
C ILE A 32 0.86 11.16 14.47
N GLU A 33 1.63 12.25 14.50
CA GLU A 33 3.11 12.24 14.48
C GLU A 33 3.77 11.45 15.62
N LYS A 34 3.07 11.20 16.74
CA LYS A 34 3.55 10.37 17.85
C LYS A 34 3.24 8.88 17.66
N TYR A 35 3.34 8.36 16.43
CA TYR A 35 2.99 6.97 16.06
C TYR A 35 3.53 5.92 17.04
N GLU A 36 4.82 6.00 17.39
CA GLU A 36 5.49 5.01 18.25
C GLU A 36 4.96 4.98 19.69
N SER A 37 4.29 6.05 20.14
CA SER A 37 3.62 6.07 21.44
C SER A 37 2.29 5.29 21.46
N ARG A 38 1.76 4.93 20.28
CA ARG A 38 0.44 4.34 20.10
C ARG A 38 0.53 2.88 19.65
N VAL A 39 1.39 2.59 18.69
CA VAL A 39 1.59 1.25 18.14
C VAL A 39 3.06 0.91 18.16
N ARG A 40 3.39 -0.37 18.37
CA ARG A 40 4.77 -0.85 18.29
C ARG A 40 4.94 -1.67 17.02
N ILE A 41 5.96 -1.32 16.25
CA ILE A 41 6.43 -2.08 15.09
C ILE A 41 7.78 -2.68 15.44
N GLN A 42 7.92 -3.99 15.28
CA GLN A 42 9.17 -4.70 15.52
C GLN A 42 9.52 -5.55 14.30
N ARG A 43 10.72 -5.32 13.75
CA ARG A 43 11.30 -6.23 12.74
C ARG A 43 11.76 -7.52 13.41
N LEU A 44 11.52 -8.62 12.72
CA LEU A 44 11.96 -9.96 13.12
C LEU A 44 12.79 -10.55 11.95
N PRO A 45 14.00 -11.06 12.22
CA PRO A 45 14.84 -11.65 11.18
C PRO A 45 14.45 -13.11 10.85
N ASP A 46 15.08 -13.65 9.82
CA ASP A 46 15.24 -15.10 9.56
C ASP A 46 13.96 -15.89 9.23
N VAL A 47 13.15 -15.38 8.30
CA VAL A 47 12.07 -16.15 7.68
C VAL A 47 12.60 -16.92 6.47
N ASN A 48 12.28 -18.21 6.39
CA ASN A 48 12.66 -19.03 5.24
C ASN A 48 11.89 -18.59 3.99
N ILE A 49 12.61 -18.33 2.90
CA ILE A 49 11.98 -18.11 1.58
C ILE A 49 11.47 -19.46 1.06
N THR A 50 10.15 -19.63 1.04
CA THR A 50 9.47 -20.84 0.56
C THR A 50 8.69 -20.60 -0.75
N HIS A 51 8.47 -19.33 -1.09
CA HIS A 51 7.67 -18.89 -2.24
C HIS A 51 8.40 -17.77 -3.00
N ALA A 52 9.67 -17.99 -3.37
CA ALA A 52 10.53 -16.97 -3.98
C ALA A 52 9.80 -16.20 -5.10
N ASP A 53 9.22 -16.92 -6.06
CA ASP A 53 8.57 -16.33 -7.23
C ASP A 53 7.07 -16.09 -7.04
N ALA A 54 6.63 -15.64 -5.86
CA ALA A 54 5.19 -15.50 -5.56
C ALA A 54 4.44 -14.64 -6.59
N TYR A 55 5.10 -13.59 -7.05
CA TYR A 55 4.75 -12.83 -8.24
C TYR A 55 5.97 -12.65 -9.12
N ARG A 56 5.72 -12.49 -10.42
CA ARG A 56 6.78 -12.26 -11.40
C ARG A 56 6.30 -11.24 -12.42
N ILE A 57 7.25 -10.50 -12.97
CA ILE A 57 7.04 -9.69 -14.16
C ILE A 57 8.08 -10.09 -15.21
N LYS A 58 7.68 -10.11 -16.47
CA LYS A 58 8.58 -10.45 -17.58
C LYS A 58 8.27 -9.60 -18.80
N THR A 59 9.29 -9.05 -19.44
CA THR A 59 9.14 -8.47 -20.78
C THR A 59 8.88 -9.56 -21.82
N GLN A 60 7.94 -9.35 -22.73
CA GLN A 60 7.69 -10.30 -23.82
C GLN A 60 8.85 -10.37 -24.82
N GLN A 61 9.67 -9.30 -24.88
CA GLN A 61 10.87 -9.24 -25.71
C GLN A 61 12.04 -8.69 -24.89
N PRO A 62 13.23 -9.30 -24.98
CA PRO A 62 14.42 -8.81 -24.28
C PRO A 62 15.02 -7.56 -24.94
N VAL A 63 14.69 -7.30 -26.21
CA VAL A 63 15.23 -6.19 -27.01
C VAL A 63 14.11 -5.54 -27.81
N TYR A 64 14.03 -4.22 -27.78
CA TYR A 64 13.08 -3.39 -28.54
C TYR A 64 13.83 -2.43 -29.46
N SER A 65 13.19 -1.98 -30.55
CA SER A 65 13.74 -0.93 -31.41
C SER A 65 13.42 0.47 -30.83
N PRO A 66 14.22 1.51 -31.11
CA PRO A 66 13.91 2.90 -30.74
C PRO A 66 12.58 3.42 -31.28
N GLN A 67 12.01 2.79 -32.33
CA GLN A 67 10.73 3.15 -32.92
C GLN A 67 9.53 2.46 -32.24
N THR A 68 9.79 1.58 -31.26
CA THR A 68 8.77 0.88 -30.48
C THR A 68 7.78 1.87 -29.87
N LYS A 69 6.48 1.58 -30.05
CA LYS A 69 5.40 2.40 -29.48
C LYS A 69 4.83 1.83 -28.19
N ARG A 70 5.04 0.54 -27.96
CA ARG A 70 4.48 -0.18 -26.82
C ARG A 70 5.43 -1.28 -26.37
N ILE A 71 5.73 -1.27 -25.08
CA ILE A 71 6.39 -2.38 -24.40
C ILE A 71 5.27 -3.24 -23.80
N VAL A 72 5.42 -4.56 -23.88
CA VAL A 72 4.45 -5.50 -23.31
C VAL A 72 5.16 -6.32 -22.25
N VAL A 73 4.59 -6.32 -21.06
CA VAL A 73 5.07 -7.11 -19.93
C VAL A 73 3.97 -8.04 -19.45
N ASP A 74 4.33 -9.27 -19.14
CA ASP A 74 3.44 -10.23 -18.51
C ASP A 74 3.62 -10.12 -17.00
N VAL A 75 2.55 -9.78 -16.29
CA VAL A 75 2.47 -9.79 -14.83
C VAL A 75 1.83 -11.10 -14.40
N ILE A 76 2.53 -11.86 -13.57
CA ILE A 76 2.19 -13.25 -13.23
C ILE A 76 2.03 -13.34 -11.72
N ASN A 77 0.90 -13.87 -11.27
CA ASN A 77 0.74 -14.29 -9.88
C ASN A 77 0.89 -15.82 -9.84
N VAL A 78 2.03 -16.31 -9.36
CA VAL A 78 2.31 -17.74 -9.33
C VAL A 78 1.55 -18.38 -8.18
N ASN A 79 1.70 -17.82 -6.98
CA ASN A 79 1.11 -18.39 -5.77
C ASN A 79 0.84 -17.39 -4.64
N GLY A 80 0.91 -16.09 -4.91
CA GLY A 80 0.57 -15.03 -3.95
C GLY A 80 -0.96 -14.81 -3.80
N PRO A 81 -1.39 -13.92 -2.89
CA PRO A 81 -2.79 -13.48 -2.80
C PRO A 81 -3.30 -12.90 -4.11
N THR A 82 -4.62 -12.83 -4.29
CA THR A 82 -5.17 -11.99 -5.35
C THR A 82 -4.73 -10.54 -5.12
N ALA A 83 -4.25 -9.91 -6.17
CA ALA A 83 -3.76 -8.53 -6.11
C ALA A 83 -4.28 -7.73 -7.31
N GLU A 84 -4.36 -6.42 -7.17
CA GLU A 84 -4.70 -5.51 -8.25
C GLU A 84 -3.42 -5.00 -8.92
N LEU A 85 -3.45 -4.90 -10.25
CA LEU A 85 -2.36 -4.26 -10.99
C LEU A 85 -2.32 -2.77 -10.64
N ALA A 86 -1.17 -2.31 -10.17
CA ALA A 86 -0.92 -0.89 -10.01
C ALA A 86 -0.16 -0.32 -11.21
N TYR A 87 0.39 0.89 -11.07
CA TYR A 87 1.04 1.57 -12.17
C TYR A 87 2.48 1.09 -12.38
N HIS A 88 2.83 0.94 -13.64
CA HIS A 88 4.19 0.68 -14.06
C HIS A 88 5.03 1.96 -13.96
N HIS A 89 6.32 1.81 -13.69
CA HIS A 89 7.32 2.87 -13.78
C HIS A 89 8.46 2.37 -14.66
N LEU A 90 9.11 3.29 -15.38
CA LEU A 90 10.27 2.96 -16.18
C LEU A 90 11.52 3.63 -15.58
N LYS A 91 12.62 2.90 -15.51
CA LYS A 91 13.95 3.42 -15.21
C LYS A 91 14.87 3.18 -16.40
N GLN A 92 15.86 4.06 -16.55
CA GLN A 92 16.91 3.97 -17.54
C GLN A 92 18.26 3.85 -16.85
N TRP A 93 19.14 3.00 -17.38
CA TRP A 93 20.51 2.89 -16.88
C TRP A 93 21.35 4.10 -17.29
N LYS A 94 21.91 4.82 -16.32
CA LYS A 94 22.82 5.94 -16.56
C LYS A 94 23.95 5.92 -15.54
N ASN A 95 25.18 6.01 -16.01
CA ASN A 95 26.38 6.13 -15.17
C ASN A 95 26.47 5.07 -14.05
N GLY A 96 26.06 3.82 -14.34
CA GLY A 96 26.12 2.73 -13.36
C GLY A 96 24.93 2.66 -12.39
N GLN A 97 23.86 3.42 -12.62
CA GLN A 97 22.69 3.44 -11.75
C GLN A 97 21.37 3.48 -12.54
N TRP A 98 20.31 2.94 -11.95
CA TRP A 98 18.95 3.07 -12.46
C TRP A 98 18.37 4.44 -12.11
N VAL A 99 18.03 5.23 -13.12
CA VAL A 99 17.44 6.56 -12.96
C VAL A 99 16.01 6.56 -13.49
N SER A 100 15.08 7.18 -12.76
CA SER A 100 13.68 7.30 -13.20
C SER A 100 13.57 7.89 -14.60
N PHE A 101 12.75 7.26 -15.46
CA PHE A 101 12.41 7.75 -16.78
C PHE A 101 11.08 8.49 -16.70
N PRO A 102 11.07 9.82 -16.91
CA PRO A 102 9.94 10.65 -16.51
C PRO A 102 8.73 10.46 -17.42
N PHE A 103 7.55 10.42 -16.81
CA PHE A 103 6.27 10.59 -17.49
C PHE A 103 6.15 11.98 -18.14
N ILE A 104 5.20 12.12 -19.08
CA ILE A 104 4.78 13.44 -19.56
C ILE A 104 4.19 14.28 -18.42
N ASP A 105 4.29 15.59 -18.55
CA ASP A 105 3.72 16.51 -17.56
C ASP A 105 2.18 16.36 -17.55
N ASN A 106 1.55 16.40 -16.37
CA ASN A 106 0.11 16.19 -16.15
C ASN A 106 -0.44 14.81 -16.58
N PHE A 107 0.40 13.77 -16.56
CA PHE A 107 -0.09 12.41 -16.75
C PHE A 107 -1.06 12.03 -15.63
N GLY A 108 -2.30 11.72 -16.00
CA GLY A 108 -3.32 11.24 -15.09
C GLY A 108 -3.29 9.73 -15.01
N PHE A 109 -3.20 9.20 -13.80
CA PHE A 109 -3.24 7.77 -13.52
C PHE A 109 -4.68 7.35 -13.24
N ALA A 110 -5.22 6.42 -14.04
CA ALA A 110 -6.54 5.83 -13.81
C ALA A 110 -6.41 4.35 -13.42
N GLY A 111 -6.94 3.98 -12.26
CA GLY A 111 -6.86 2.62 -11.75
C GLY A 111 -7.74 1.73 -12.61
N VAL A 112 -7.14 0.71 -13.22
CA VAL A 112 -7.85 -0.12 -14.21
C VAL A 112 -8.70 -1.21 -13.53
N GLY A 113 -8.53 -1.45 -12.23
CA GLY A 113 -9.33 -2.40 -11.44
C GLY A 113 -9.19 -3.86 -11.88
N ARG A 114 -8.01 -4.25 -12.39
CA ARG A 114 -7.76 -5.60 -12.88
C ARG A 114 -7.17 -6.47 -11.77
N ASN A 115 -7.95 -7.46 -11.35
CA ASN A 115 -7.52 -8.48 -10.40
C ASN A 115 -6.63 -9.52 -11.08
N LEU A 116 -5.51 -9.82 -10.44
CA LEU A 116 -4.55 -10.85 -10.77
C LEU A 116 -4.64 -11.94 -9.70
N SER A 117 -5.43 -12.97 -9.98
CA SER A 117 -5.66 -14.09 -9.07
C SER A 117 -4.49 -15.07 -9.10
N LYS A 118 -4.43 -15.98 -8.14
CA LYS A 118 -3.42 -17.04 -8.09
C LYS A 118 -3.47 -17.90 -9.36
N GLY A 119 -2.32 -18.04 -10.02
CA GLY A 119 -2.16 -18.75 -11.28
C GLY A 119 -2.37 -17.88 -12.53
N ASP A 120 -2.85 -16.64 -12.38
CA ASP A 120 -3.14 -15.76 -13.51
C ASP A 120 -1.86 -15.18 -14.12
N THR A 121 -1.95 -14.88 -15.42
CA THR A 121 -1.01 -14.03 -16.14
C THR A 121 -1.80 -12.97 -16.88
N LEU A 122 -1.47 -11.71 -16.64
CA LEU A 122 -2.10 -10.57 -17.30
C LEU A 122 -1.05 -9.75 -18.06
N PRO A 123 -1.30 -9.40 -19.33
CA PRO A 123 -0.45 -8.46 -20.03
C PRO A 123 -0.72 -7.05 -19.53
N GLU A 124 0.35 -6.30 -19.32
CA GLU A 124 0.36 -4.86 -19.12
C GLU A 124 1.03 -4.17 -20.31
N TYR A 125 0.39 -3.11 -20.78
CA TYR A 125 0.73 -2.41 -22.01
C TYR A 125 1.28 -1.03 -21.68
N ILE A 126 2.59 -0.89 -21.79
CA ILE A 126 3.30 0.35 -21.48
C ILE A 126 3.45 1.14 -22.78
N HIS A 127 2.71 2.23 -22.94
CA HIS A 127 2.80 3.06 -24.12
C HIS A 127 3.97 4.05 -23.99
N VAL A 128 4.87 4.08 -24.98
CA VAL A 128 6.03 4.98 -24.95
C VAL A 128 5.61 6.46 -24.96
N SER A 129 4.39 6.76 -25.42
CA SER A 129 3.79 8.10 -25.38
C SER A 129 3.45 8.59 -23.97
N GLU A 130 3.46 7.71 -22.96
CA GLU A 130 3.26 8.09 -21.55
C GLU A 130 4.48 8.83 -20.99
N PHE A 131 5.64 8.69 -21.65
CA PHE A 131 6.91 9.27 -21.18
C PHE A 131 7.31 10.53 -21.94
N LYS A 132 8.04 11.41 -21.25
CA LYS A 132 8.50 12.71 -21.78
C LYS A 132 9.43 12.59 -22.98
N TYR A 133 10.14 11.47 -23.09
CA TYR A 133 11.15 11.26 -24.12
C TYR A 133 10.92 9.92 -24.83
N PRO A 134 11.25 9.83 -26.13
CA PRO A 134 11.30 8.54 -26.80
C PRO A 134 12.41 7.67 -26.20
N LEU A 135 12.26 6.36 -26.35
CA LEU A 135 13.33 5.42 -26.02
C LEU A 135 14.54 5.65 -26.93
N LYS A 136 15.73 5.53 -26.37
CA LYS A 136 17.03 5.60 -27.06
C LYS A 136 17.82 4.34 -26.77
N PRO A 137 18.81 3.96 -27.61
CA PRO A 137 19.64 2.80 -27.34
C PRO A 137 20.24 2.84 -25.92
N ASN A 138 19.78 1.95 -25.05
CA ASN A 138 20.15 1.85 -23.64
C ASN A 138 19.49 0.61 -22.98
N LYS A 139 19.82 0.34 -21.72
CA LYS A 139 19.10 -0.57 -20.83
C LYS A 139 17.99 0.17 -20.08
N TYR A 140 16.87 -0.50 -19.93
CA TYR A 140 15.70 -0.02 -19.21
C TYR A 140 15.20 -1.10 -18.25
N GLN A 141 14.63 -0.66 -17.14
CA GLN A 141 13.98 -1.52 -16.15
C GLN A 141 12.54 -1.06 -16.00
N VAL A 142 11.60 -1.97 -16.19
CA VAL A 142 10.21 -1.77 -15.77
C VAL A 142 10.15 -2.12 -14.29
N ASN A 143 9.80 -1.16 -13.46
CA ASN A 143 9.44 -1.39 -12.06
C ASN A 143 7.92 -1.39 -11.97
N PHE A 144 7.38 -2.38 -11.29
CA PHE A 144 5.95 -2.60 -11.17
C PHE A 144 5.64 -2.99 -9.73
N TYR A 145 4.44 -2.67 -9.26
CA TYR A 145 3.93 -3.29 -8.05
C TYR A 145 2.50 -3.75 -8.26
N VAL A 146 2.12 -4.77 -7.50
CA VAL A 146 0.72 -5.16 -7.35
C VAL A 146 0.25 -4.79 -5.95
N LEU A 147 -1.03 -4.44 -5.83
CA LEU A 147 -1.69 -4.09 -4.58
C LEU A 147 -2.46 -5.31 -4.06
N ALA A 148 -2.01 -5.91 -2.97
CA ALA A 148 -2.74 -7.00 -2.32
C ALA A 148 -3.40 -6.51 -1.03
N ASN A 149 -4.68 -6.85 -0.85
CA ASN A 149 -5.37 -6.64 0.42
C ASN A 149 -5.54 -8.00 1.09
N ILE A 150 -4.86 -8.20 2.22
CA ILE A 150 -4.92 -9.43 3.00
C ILE A 150 -5.63 -9.17 4.32
N TYR A 151 -6.21 -10.21 4.93
CA TYR A 151 -6.87 -10.07 6.22
C TYR A 151 -6.86 -11.37 7.00
N THR A 152 -7.06 -11.24 8.32
CA THR A 152 -7.31 -12.33 9.27
C THR A 152 -8.33 -11.85 10.29
N TYR A 153 -8.83 -12.73 11.16
CA TYR A 153 -9.70 -12.34 12.26
C TYR A 153 -9.12 -12.70 13.62
N CYS A 154 -9.57 -11.96 14.64
CA CYS A 154 -9.41 -12.34 16.04
C CYS A 154 -10.71 -12.17 16.82
N GLU A 155 -10.79 -12.87 17.94
CA GLU A 155 -11.82 -12.67 18.97
C GLU A 155 -11.18 -11.99 20.17
N LEU A 156 -11.75 -10.85 20.55
CA LEU A 156 -11.45 -10.17 21.81
C LEU A 156 -12.48 -10.60 22.85
N THR A 157 -12.01 -11.09 23.99
CA THR A 157 -12.84 -11.34 25.17
C THR A 157 -12.45 -10.39 26.30
N ASN A 158 -13.11 -10.52 27.45
CA ASN A 158 -12.73 -9.77 28.64
C ASN A 158 -11.33 -10.11 29.17
N GLY A 159 -10.74 -11.25 28.80
CA GLY A 159 -9.45 -11.69 29.35
C GLY A 159 -8.35 -11.92 28.33
N ASN A 160 -8.69 -12.16 27.06
CA ASN A 160 -7.71 -12.52 26.03
C ASN A 160 -8.11 -12.03 24.64
N ILE A 161 -7.12 -12.05 23.74
CA ILE A 161 -7.30 -11.95 22.31
C ILE A 161 -6.81 -13.25 21.70
N MET A 162 -7.65 -13.91 20.91
CA MET A 162 -7.33 -15.17 20.25
C MET A 162 -7.50 -15.04 18.73
N PRO A 163 -6.62 -15.63 17.91
CA PRO A 163 -6.86 -15.73 16.48
C PRO A 163 -8.09 -16.58 16.20
N VAL A 164 -8.84 -16.21 15.17
CA VAL A 164 -9.89 -17.07 14.61
C VAL A 164 -9.22 -18.03 13.63
N LYS A 165 -9.24 -19.32 13.97
CA LYS A 165 -8.66 -20.38 13.14
C LYS A 165 -9.22 -20.33 11.72
N GLU A 166 -8.42 -20.78 10.76
CA GLU A 166 -8.77 -20.85 9.32
C GLU A 166 -8.95 -19.49 8.62
N THR A 167 -8.87 -18.38 9.35
CA THR A 167 -8.84 -17.04 8.75
C THR A 167 -7.43 -16.49 8.55
N GLU A 168 -6.44 -17.16 9.13
CA GLU A 168 -5.03 -16.82 9.00
C GLU A 168 -4.56 -17.04 7.58
N MET A 169 -3.75 -16.13 7.08
CA MET A 169 -3.12 -16.31 5.77
C MET A 169 -1.85 -17.13 5.92
N ASP A 170 -1.71 -18.13 5.03
CA ASP A 170 -0.55 -18.99 4.90
C ASP A 170 -0.12 -19.06 3.43
N GLY A 171 1.18 -19.26 3.17
CA GLY A 171 1.78 -19.28 1.83
C GLY A 171 2.89 -18.25 1.66
N ALA A 172 2.88 -17.52 0.54
CA ALA A 172 3.92 -16.53 0.24
C ALA A 172 4.01 -15.39 1.27
N PHE A 173 2.88 -15.09 1.92
CA PHE A 173 2.81 -14.18 3.04
C PHE A 173 2.05 -14.86 4.17
N ILE A 174 2.63 -14.86 5.37
CA ILE A 174 1.92 -15.26 6.57
C ILE A 174 1.35 -14.01 7.22
N PHE A 175 0.05 -14.04 7.55
CA PHE A 175 -0.61 -12.94 8.24
C PHE A 175 -1.61 -13.47 9.26
N LYS A 176 -1.30 -13.27 10.54
CA LYS A 176 -2.08 -13.83 11.64
C LYS A 176 -2.02 -12.97 12.90
N VAL A 177 -3.03 -13.12 13.75
CA VAL A 177 -3.04 -12.55 15.10
C VAL A 177 -2.43 -13.56 16.07
N LEU A 178 -1.56 -13.09 16.96
CA LEU A 178 -0.98 -13.90 18.01
C LEU A 178 -1.86 -13.85 19.28
N PRO A 179 -2.03 -14.98 19.98
CA PRO A 179 -2.65 -14.99 21.30
C PRO A 179 -2.00 -13.98 22.22
N SER A 180 -2.82 -13.18 22.90
CA SER A 180 -2.35 -12.10 23.78
C SER A 180 -3.36 -11.82 24.89
N ALA A 181 -2.92 -11.05 25.90
CA ALA A 181 -3.83 -10.47 26.87
C ALA A 181 -4.78 -9.47 26.19
N ASN A 182 -5.84 -9.08 26.89
CA ASN A 182 -6.82 -8.10 26.40
C ASN A 182 -6.30 -6.64 26.37
N ASP A 183 -4.98 -6.43 26.23
CA ASP A 183 -4.34 -5.12 26.23
C ASP A 183 -3.98 -4.64 24.82
N SER A 184 -3.59 -5.58 23.94
CA SER A 184 -3.07 -5.28 22.62
C SER A 184 -3.26 -6.44 21.65
N ILE A 185 -3.68 -6.11 20.43
CA ILE A 185 -3.71 -7.03 19.30
C ILE A 185 -2.27 -7.13 18.75
N ARG A 186 -1.71 -8.33 18.82
CA ARG A 186 -0.38 -8.63 18.27
C ARG A 186 -0.53 -9.31 16.93
N ILE A 187 0.05 -8.76 15.87
CA ILE A 187 -0.14 -9.21 14.49
C ILE A 187 1.21 -9.53 13.87
N LEU A 188 1.37 -10.76 13.42
CA LEU A 188 2.58 -11.22 12.75
C LEU A 188 2.36 -11.19 11.23
N PHE A 189 3.25 -10.51 10.53
CA PHE A 189 3.36 -10.52 9.09
C PHE A 189 4.73 -11.06 8.68
N GLU A 190 4.78 -12.10 7.85
CA GLU A 190 6.04 -12.69 7.37
C GLU A 190 6.08 -12.71 5.85
N ASN A 191 7.22 -12.33 5.27
CA ASN A 191 7.46 -12.37 3.83
C ASN A 191 8.28 -13.61 3.46
N HIS A 192 7.60 -14.64 2.97
CA HIS A 192 8.22 -15.90 2.51
C HIS A 192 8.61 -15.87 1.03
N SER A 193 8.53 -14.70 0.37
CA SER A 193 8.98 -14.49 -1.00
C SER A 193 10.40 -13.90 -1.08
N ASN A 194 10.92 -13.72 -2.28
CA ASN A 194 12.17 -12.96 -2.50
C ASN A 194 11.91 -11.47 -2.83
N LEU A 195 10.64 -11.05 -2.85
CA LEU A 195 10.22 -9.73 -3.29
C LEU A 195 10.28 -8.72 -2.14
N ASP A 196 10.51 -7.46 -2.49
CA ASP A 196 10.30 -6.35 -1.57
C ASP A 196 8.80 -6.12 -1.38
N VAL A 197 8.37 -6.00 -0.13
CA VAL A 197 6.96 -5.79 0.22
C VAL A 197 6.82 -4.62 1.16
N GLN A 198 5.95 -3.68 0.80
CA GLN A 198 5.62 -2.51 1.60
C GLN A 198 4.18 -2.63 2.12
N PRO A 199 3.99 -2.90 3.42
CA PRO A 199 2.74 -2.59 4.11
C PRO A 199 2.45 -1.09 3.94
N VAL A 200 1.38 -0.73 3.22
CA VAL A 200 1.09 0.67 2.87
C VAL A 200 0.68 1.46 4.12
N PHE A 201 -0.05 0.81 5.02
CA PHE A 201 -0.56 1.40 6.26
C PHE A 201 -0.39 0.42 7.41
N LEU A 202 -0.70 0.86 8.63
CA LEU A 202 -0.85 -0.05 9.76
C LEU A 202 -1.96 -1.07 9.48
N PRO A 203 -1.91 -2.25 10.11
CA PRO A 203 -3.02 -3.18 10.06
C PRO A 203 -4.30 -2.50 10.54
N SER A 204 -5.33 -2.49 9.71
CA SER A 204 -6.63 -1.92 10.06
C SER A 204 -7.37 -2.83 11.04
N VAL A 205 -8.16 -2.24 11.94
CA VAL A 205 -9.00 -2.98 12.88
C VAL A 205 -10.44 -2.56 12.67
N GLY A 206 -11.22 -3.49 12.13
CA GLY A 206 -12.63 -3.31 11.83
C GLY A 206 -13.46 -4.53 12.21
N THR A 207 -14.69 -4.55 11.73
CA THR A 207 -15.61 -5.69 11.76
C THR A 207 -16.14 -5.90 10.33
N ASP A 208 -17.00 -6.89 10.11
CA ASP A 208 -17.61 -7.08 8.80
C ASP A 208 -18.59 -5.95 8.42
N GLU A 209 -19.14 -5.25 9.42
CA GLU A 209 -20.10 -4.15 9.22
C GLU A 209 -19.46 -2.77 9.33
N LEU A 210 -18.50 -2.63 10.23
CA LEU A 210 -17.83 -1.37 10.54
C LEU A 210 -16.36 -1.44 10.16
N TYR A 211 -15.99 -0.73 9.10
CA TYR A 211 -14.63 -0.66 8.62
C TYR A 211 -13.65 -0.11 9.67
N MET A 212 -14.06 0.88 10.47
CA MET A 212 -13.20 1.54 11.45
C MET A 212 -13.69 1.31 12.88
N ALA A 213 -13.27 0.21 13.49
CA ALA A 213 -13.55 -0.08 14.88
C ALA A 213 -12.52 0.53 15.84
N HIS A 214 -11.34 0.89 15.34
CA HIS A 214 -10.24 1.43 16.13
C HIS A 214 -9.76 2.78 15.56
N PRO A 215 -9.62 3.84 16.40
CA PRO A 215 -9.32 5.19 15.91
C PRO A 215 -7.87 5.36 15.41
N PHE A 216 -6.95 4.46 15.79
CA PHE A 216 -5.54 4.55 15.40
C PHE A 216 -5.10 3.57 14.32
N ALA A 217 -6.00 2.73 13.82
CA ALA A 217 -5.68 1.66 12.87
C ALA A 217 -6.52 1.86 11.59
N ARG A 218 -6.28 2.97 10.88
CA ARG A 218 -6.97 3.36 9.64
C ARG A 218 -5.97 3.35 8.49
N SER A 219 -6.29 2.62 7.43
CA SER A 219 -5.40 2.43 6.29
C SER A 219 -5.60 3.44 5.15
N GLY A 220 -5.44 4.74 5.39
CA GLY A 220 -5.74 5.71 4.31
C GLY A 220 -5.18 7.12 4.41
N TRP A 221 -4.29 7.43 5.36
CA TRP A 221 -3.71 8.76 5.52
C TRP A 221 -2.33 8.86 4.85
N THR A 222 -2.05 9.93 4.09
CA THR A 222 -0.79 10.09 3.36
C THR A 222 0.43 9.99 4.26
N GLY A 223 0.43 10.67 5.41
CA GLY A 223 1.59 10.60 6.30
C GLY A 223 1.74 9.27 7.04
N GLU A 224 0.70 8.44 7.12
CA GLU A 224 0.81 7.08 7.65
C GLU A 224 1.55 6.23 6.62
N ALA A 225 1.19 6.40 5.35
CA ALA A 225 1.92 5.75 4.26
C ALA A 225 3.38 6.19 4.24
N ASP A 226 3.68 7.47 4.43
CA ASP A 226 5.07 7.96 4.50
C ASP A 226 5.83 7.39 5.71
N TYR A 227 5.20 7.36 6.89
CA TYR A 227 5.79 6.74 8.07
C TYR A 227 6.06 5.25 7.83
N MET A 228 5.08 4.51 7.32
CA MET A 228 5.20 3.08 7.02
C MET A 228 6.28 2.82 5.96
N ARG A 229 6.43 3.67 4.94
CA ARG A 229 7.55 3.57 3.98
C ARG A 229 8.91 3.71 4.64
N SER A 230 9.01 4.56 5.66
CA SER A 230 10.28 4.80 6.35
C SER A 230 10.73 3.64 7.24
N CYS A 231 9.80 2.82 7.74
CA CYS A 231 10.10 1.83 8.78
C CYS A 231 9.66 0.39 8.46
N ALA A 232 8.72 0.20 7.52
CA ALA A 232 8.00 -1.06 7.35
C ALA A 232 8.27 -1.81 6.02
N CYS A 233 9.12 -1.32 5.11
CA CYS A 233 9.48 -2.07 3.91
C CYS A 233 10.23 -3.37 4.27
N LEU A 234 9.68 -4.54 3.95
CA LEU A 234 10.29 -5.85 4.19
C LEU A 234 11.02 -6.34 2.94
N LYS A 235 12.26 -6.79 3.13
CA LYS A 235 12.95 -7.62 2.15
C LYS A 235 12.41 -9.04 2.17
N GLY A 236 12.72 -9.81 1.14
CA GLY A 236 12.45 -11.24 1.12
C GLY A 236 13.08 -11.96 2.33
N GLY A 237 12.31 -12.80 3.02
CA GLY A 237 12.77 -13.50 4.22
C GLY A 237 12.75 -12.66 5.51
N GLU A 238 12.10 -11.49 5.51
CA GLU A 238 11.90 -10.69 6.73
C GLU A 238 10.48 -10.84 7.30
N ALA A 239 10.31 -10.51 8.58
CA ALA A 239 9.02 -10.43 9.24
C ALA A 239 8.85 -9.14 10.06
N MET A 240 7.59 -8.85 10.38
CA MET A 240 7.18 -7.71 11.19
C MET A 240 6.11 -8.12 12.19
N LEU A 241 6.31 -7.70 13.44
CA LEU A 241 5.31 -7.78 14.50
C LEU A 241 4.73 -6.39 14.75
N PHE A 242 3.43 -6.25 14.53
CA PHE A 242 2.66 -5.09 14.92
C PHE A 242 1.99 -5.34 16.27
N THR A 243 1.97 -4.33 17.13
CA THR A 243 1.23 -4.36 18.40
C THR A 243 0.35 -3.13 18.48
N ILE A 244 -0.97 -3.33 18.45
CA ILE A 244 -1.98 -2.27 18.47
C ILE A 244 -2.75 -2.37 19.79
N PRO A 245 -2.76 -1.34 20.64
CA PRO A 245 -3.50 -1.37 21.90
C PRO A 245 -5.00 -1.49 21.63
N VAL A 246 -5.75 -2.10 22.54
CA VAL A 246 -7.22 -2.15 22.40
C VAL A 246 -7.93 -0.95 23.02
N SER A 247 -7.21 -0.06 23.70
CA SER A 247 -7.74 1.10 24.42
C SER A 247 -7.07 2.41 24.00
N TRP A 248 -7.81 3.51 24.12
CA TRP A 248 -7.37 4.84 23.71
C TRP A 248 -7.93 5.94 24.62
N ASP A 249 -7.24 7.08 24.65
CA ASP A 249 -7.73 8.27 25.34
C ASP A 249 -8.74 9.03 24.46
N VAL A 250 -10.01 9.00 24.88
CA VAL A 250 -11.13 9.67 24.20
C VAL A 250 -10.95 11.19 24.13
N ASN A 251 -10.16 11.79 25.03
CA ASN A 251 -9.93 13.23 25.04
C ASN A 251 -9.05 13.70 23.87
N LYS A 252 -8.27 12.79 23.29
CA LYS A 252 -7.43 13.06 22.12
C LYS A 252 -8.20 13.04 20.79
N ILE A 253 -9.46 12.61 20.82
CA ILE A 253 -10.34 12.61 19.65
C ILE A 253 -11.03 13.97 19.56
N ILE A 254 -10.67 14.74 18.54
CA ILE A 254 -11.09 16.15 18.39
C ILE A 254 -12.42 16.24 17.64
N ASP A 255 -12.60 15.41 16.62
CA ASP A 255 -13.83 15.36 15.85
C ASP A 255 -15.00 14.85 16.70
N LYS A 256 -16.11 15.58 16.71
CA LYS A 256 -17.28 15.26 17.56
C LYS A 256 -18.00 13.99 17.15
N ASN A 257 -18.06 13.68 15.86
CA ASN A 257 -18.73 12.48 15.36
C ASN A 257 -17.91 11.24 15.72
N TYR A 258 -16.60 11.29 15.50
CA TYR A 258 -15.70 10.21 15.89
C TYR A 258 -15.58 10.08 17.40
N LYS A 259 -15.60 11.19 18.16
CA LYS A 259 -15.59 11.12 19.62
C LYS A 259 -16.80 10.35 20.16
N LYS A 260 -17.97 10.49 19.53
CA LYS A 260 -19.17 9.70 19.86
C LYS A 260 -18.97 8.23 19.50
N GLN A 261 -18.45 7.93 18.31
CA GLN A 261 -18.19 6.54 17.88
C GLN A 261 -17.20 5.82 18.80
N PHE A 262 -16.17 6.52 19.26
CA PHE A 262 -15.06 5.96 20.03
C PHE A 262 -15.16 6.25 21.54
N MET A 263 -16.34 6.67 22.02
CA MET A 263 -16.54 7.12 23.41
C MET A 263 -16.30 6.02 24.46
N ALA A 264 -16.37 4.75 24.06
CA ALA A 264 -16.05 3.63 24.94
C ALA A 264 -14.59 3.62 25.41
N GLY A 265 -13.69 4.31 24.69
CA GLY A 265 -12.26 4.36 25.03
C GLY A 265 -11.53 3.04 24.81
N ARG A 266 -12.21 2.03 24.24
CA ARG A 266 -11.64 0.71 23.95
C ARG A 266 -12.50 -0.08 22.98
N LEU A 267 -11.89 -1.11 22.39
CA LEU A 267 -12.61 -2.20 21.75
C LEU A 267 -13.40 -2.99 22.80
N LEU A 268 -14.63 -3.35 22.43
CA LEU A 268 -15.53 -4.18 23.22
C LEU A 268 -15.30 -5.66 22.86
N PRO A 269 -15.66 -6.61 23.73
CA PRO A 269 -15.60 -8.02 23.36
C PRO A 269 -16.35 -8.30 22.06
N GLY A 270 -15.73 -9.04 21.15
CA GLY A 270 -16.28 -9.28 19.82
C GLY A 270 -15.25 -9.81 18.83
N LYS A 271 -15.73 -10.11 17.62
CA LYS A 271 -14.93 -10.57 16.49
C LYS A 271 -14.47 -9.35 15.67
N TYR A 272 -13.17 -9.27 15.42
CA TYR A 272 -12.55 -8.18 14.67
C TYR A 272 -11.85 -8.70 13.42
N LYS A 273 -12.03 -7.96 12.31
CA LYS A 273 -11.29 -8.14 11.07
C LYS A 273 -10.04 -7.29 11.13
N ILE A 274 -8.90 -7.92 10.91
CA ILE A 274 -7.60 -7.27 10.81
C ILE A 274 -7.19 -7.28 9.35
N GLY A 275 -7.03 -6.11 8.73
CA GLY A 275 -6.67 -6.00 7.33
C GLY A 275 -5.28 -5.40 7.14
N LEU A 276 -4.57 -5.77 6.07
CA LEU A 276 -3.33 -5.13 5.69
C LEU A 276 -3.25 -4.99 4.17
N GLN A 277 -2.91 -3.78 3.72
CA GLN A 277 -2.67 -3.48 2.30
C GLN A 277 -1.18 -3.54 2.02
N LEU A 278 -0.79 -4.21 0.94
CA LEU A 278 0.58 -4.45 0.55
C LEU A 278 0.82 -3.91 -0.86
N GLU A 279 1.92 -3.19 -1.05
CA GLU A 279 2.57 -3.01 -2.35
C GLU A 279 3.67 -4.06 -2.46
N ILE A 280 3.59 -4.91 -3.50
CA ILE A 280 4.54 -5.99 -3.73
C ILE A 280 5.33 -5.65 -4.99
N TYR A 281 6.60 -5.31 -4.83
CA TYR A 281 7.43 -4.77 -5.90
C TYR A 281 8.08 -5.88 -6.72
N MET A 282 8.09 -5.67 -8.04
CA MET A 282 8.72 -6.53 -9.02
C MET A 282 9.42 -5.67 -10.07
N ASP A 283 10.39 -6.25 -10.75
CA ASP A 283 11.00 -5.60 -11.90
C ASP A 283 11.44 -6.60 -12.98
N THR A 284 11.58 -6.07 -14.19
CA THR A 284 12.15 -6.77 -15.34
C THR A 284 12.91 -5.79 -16.19
N GLU A 285 13.94 -6.28 -16.87
CA GLU A 285 14.79 -5.46 -17.73
C GLU A 285 14.53 -5.74 -19.22
N PHE A 286 14.84 -4.74 -20.05
CA PHE A 286 14.96 -4.89 -21.50
C PHE A 286 15.99 -3.91 -22.07
N GLU A 287 16.46 -4.20 -23.27
CA GLU A 287 17.37 -3.32 -24.01
C GLU A 287 16.65 -2.65 -25.17
N VAL A 288 17.12 -1.46 -25.53
CA VAL A 288 16.76 -0.79 -26.79
C VAL A 288 18.00 -0.77 -27.67
N LYS A 289 17.89 -1.23 -28.91
CA LYS A 289 18.98 -1.30 -29.90
C LYS A 289 18.57 -0.68 -31.22
#